data_AF-A0A0S8HRZ6-F1
#
_entry.id   AF-A0A0S8HRZ6-F1
#
_cell.length_a   1.000
_cell.length_b   1.000
_cell.length_c   1.000
_cell.angle_alpha   90.00
_cell.angle_beta   90.00
_cell.angle_gamma   90.00
#
_symmetry.space_group_name_H-M   'P 1'
#
loop_
_entity.id
_entity.type
_entity.pdbx_description
1 polymer ?
#
loop_
_entity_poly.entity_id
_entity_poly.type
_entity_poly.pdbx_seq_one_letter_code
_entity_poly.pdbx_strand_id
1 'polypeptide(L)'
;MFTWIYRLTLIFSVSLILAAGCTYPKKPELRGTGELDVQIDSDKLIIPEYHNPLEVWKPRHMQSILQKEFTERECMSCHKVESSCNNCHEYVGVPLVKSYSPKGFMPGEDRTKHAVNDTIPKE
;
A
#
# COMPACT_ATOMS: atom_id res chain seq x y z
N MET A 1 28.77 -44.66 -15.26
CA MET A 1 28.80 -43.51 -16.20
C MET A 1 27.48 -42.73 -16.19
N PHE A 2 26.33 -43.40 -16.29
CA PHE A 2 25.00 -42.74 -16.29
C PHE A 2 24.63 -41.97 -15.00
N THR A 3 25.05 -42.42 -13.82
CA THR A 3 24.68 -41.79 -12.53
C THR A 3 25.25 -40.39 -12.33
N TRP A 4 26.38 -40.05 -12.94
CA TRP A 4 26.97 -38.71 -12.86
C TRP A 4 26.22 -37.70 -13.74
N ILE A 5 25.70 -38.14 -14.89
CA ILE A 5 24.90 -37.31 -15.78
C ILE A 5 23.63 -36.85 -15.06
N TYR A 6 22.88 -37.77 -14.42
CA TYR A 6 21.68 -37.41 -13.66
C TYR A 6 21.92 -36.43 -12.51
N ARG A 7 23.04 -36.57 -11.79
CA ARG A 7 23.41 -35.63 -10.72
C ARG A 7 23.70 -34.23 -11.26
N LEU A 8 24.41 -34.13 -12.37
CA LEU A 8 24.68 -32.85 -13.03
C LEU A 8 23.40 -32.21 -13.57
N THR A 9 22.52 -32.99 -14.19
CA THR A 9 21.24 -32.48 -14.70
C THR A 9 20.35 -31.97 -13.56
N LEU A 10 20.34 -32.65 -12.41
CA LEU A 10 19.57 -32.24 -11.23
C LEU A 10 20.14 -30.94 -10.61
N ILE A 11 21.47 -30.85 -10.47
CA ILE A 11 22.10 -29.63 -9.96
C ILE A 11 21.86 -28.44 -10.89
N PHE A 12 21.96 -28.64 -12.20
CA PHE A 12 21.72 -27.59 -13.18
C PHE A 12 20.27 -27.11 -13.17
N SER A 13 19.30 -28.04 -13.11
CA SER A 13 17.87 -27.69 -13.04
C SER A 13 17.51 -26.96 -11.74
N VAL A 14 18.04 -27.39 -10.59
CA VAL A 14 17.85 -26.67 -9.32
C VAL A 14 18.48 -25.27 -9.36
N SER A 15 19.68 -25.14 -9.95
CA SER A 15 20.35 -23.85 -10.09
C SER A 15 19.57 -22.88 -10.99
N LEU A 16 18.94 -23.40 -12.05
CA LEU A 16 18.11 -22.60 -12.96
C LEU A 16 16.84 -22.09 -12.27
N ILE A 17 16.20 -22.92 -11.43
CA ILE A 17 15.02 -22.53 -10.66
C ILE A 17 15.39 -21.46 -9.62
N LEU A 18 16.53 -21.61 -8.95
CA LEU A 18 17.03 -20.61 -7.98
C LEU A 18 17.39 -19.28 -8.64
N ALA A 19 17.94 -19.31 -9.86
CA ALA A 19 18.26 -18.09 -10.61
C ALA A 19 17.01 -17.31 -11.06
N ALA A 20 15.89 -18.00 -11.29
CA ALA A 20 14.62 -17.38 -11.66
C ALA A 20 13.85 -16.77 -10.47
N GLY A 21 14.21 -17.11 -9.23
CA GLY A 21 13.41 -16.80 -8.04
C GLY A 21 13.64 -15.44 -7.37
N CYS A 22 14.63 -14.65 -7.81
CA CYS A 22 15.01 -13.40 -7.13
C CYS A 22 14.61 -12.14 -7.90
N THR A 23 13.32 -11.97 -8.20
CA THR A 23 12.80 -10.68 -8.67
C THR A 23 12.36 -9.86 -7.46
N TYR A 24 13.10 -8.80 -7.12
CA TYR A 24 12.62 -7.83 -6.14
C TYR A 24 11.42 -7.09 -6.73
N PRO A 25 10.31 -6.92 -5.98
CA PRO A 25 9.20 -6.10 -6.46
C PRO A 25 9.71 -4.68 -6.74
N LYS A 26 9.14 -4.06 -7.78
CA LYS A 26 9.41 -2.65 -8.05
C LYS A 26 8.83 -1.81 -6.90
N LYS A 27 9.51 -0.71 -6.55
CA LYS A 27 8.99 0.26 -5.60
C LYS A 27 7.58 0.72 -6.04
N PRO A 28 6.58 0.65 -5.14
CA PRO A 28 5.24 1.19 -5.37
C PRO A 28 5.27 2.67 -5.78
N GLU A 29 4.63 2.98 -6.88
CA GLU A 29 4.37 4.34 -7.34
C GLU A 29 2.88 4.63 -7.42
N LEU A 30 2.53 5.91 -7.23
CA LEU A 30 1.14 6.35 -7.36
C LEU A 30 0.71 6.23 -8.82
N ARG A 31 -0.41 5.54 -9.09
CA ARG A 31 -0.94 5.30 -10.45
C ARG A 31 0.01 4.52 -11.36
N GLY A 32 0.89 3.70 -10.80
CA GLY A 32 1.69 2.77 -11.60
C GLY A 32 0.90 1.52 -12.03
N THR A 33 1.56 0.61 -12.76
CA THR A 33 0.98 -0.61 -13.33
C THR A 33 1.54 -1.90 -12.72
N GLY A 34 2.43 -1.78 -11.74
CA GLY A 34 3.00 -2.88 -10.98
C GLY A 34 2.02 -3.44 -9.95
N GLU A 35 2.26 -4.68 -9.54
CA GLU A 35 1.40 -5.42 -8.60
C GLU A 35 1.20 -4.70 -7.27
N LEU A 36 2.25 -4.06 -6.76
CA LEU A 36 2.22 -3.29 -5.53
C LEU A 36 2.06 -1.78 -5.77
N ASP A 37 1.69 -1.32 -6.96
CA ASP A 37 1.51 0.13 -7.16
C ASP A 37 0.28 0.66 -6.40
N VAL A 38 0.38 1.90 -5.93
CA VAL A 38 -0.67 2.51 -5.09
C VAL A 38 -1.84 2.94 -5.96
N GLN A 39 -3.00 2.33 -5.72
CA GLN A 39 -4.25 2.63 -6.41
C GLN A 39 -5.17 3.42 -5.48
N ILE A 40 -5.41 4.67 -5.87
CA ILE A 40 -6.34 5.59 -5.21
C ILE A 40 -7.25 6.14 -6.30
N ASP A 41 -8.55 6.21 -6.01
CA ASP A 41 -9.62 6.79 -6.86
C ASP A 41 -9.47 8.32 -6.99
N SER A 42 -8.27 8.78 -7.31
CA SER A 42 -7.81 10.17 -7.30
C SER A 42 -8.52 11.05 -8.34
N ASP A 43 -9.11 10.47 -9.38
CA ASP A 43 -9.92 11.22 -10.34
C ASP A 43 -11.29 11.63 -9.76
N LYS A 44 -11.68 11.03 -8.62
CA LYS A 44 -12.92 11.32 -7.90
C LYS A 44 -12.68 12.11 -6.60
N LEU A 45 -11.42 12.34 -6.23
CA LEU A 45 -11.05 12.91 -4.94
C LEU A 45 -10.19 14.16 -5.14
N ILE A 46 -10.48 15.21 -4.37
CA ILE A 46 -9.62 16.40 -4.32
C ILE A 46 -8.38 16.03 -3.52
N ILE A 47 -7.21 16.08 -4.16
CA ILE A 47 -5.93 15.82 -3.49
C ILE A 47 -5.62 17.00 -2.57
N PRO A 48 -5.50 16.80 -1.25
CA PRO A 48 -5.20 17.88 -0.34
C PRO A 48 -3.80 18.47 -0.57
N GLU A 49 -3.66 19.78 -0.41
CA GLU A 49 -2.39 20.49 -0.67
C GLU A 49 -1.22 19.97 0.18
N TYR A 50 -1.49 19.51 1.40
CA TYR A 50 -0.49 18.93 2.30
C TYR A 50 0.13 17.60 1.82
N HIS A 51 -0.39 17.00 0.74
CA HIS A 51 0.26 15.86 0.06
C HIS A 51 1.37 16.28 -0.90
N ASN A 52 1.55 17.59 -1.16
CA ASN A 52 2.50 18.10 -2.13
C ASN A 52 3.77 18.67 -1.44
N PRO A 53 4.99 18.28 -1.87
CA PRO A 53 5.31 17.25 -2.86
C PRO A 53 5.19 15.83 -2.31
N LEU A 54 4.67 14.94 -3.16
CA LEU A 54 4.36 13.55 -2.77
C LEU A 54 5.59 12.78 -2.28
N GLU A 55 6.76 13.02 -2.87
CA GLU A 55 8.01 12.39 -2.44
C GLU A 55 8.47 12.81 -1.04
N VAL A 56 7.98 13.95 -0.54
CA VAL A 56 8.22 14.39 0.85
C VAL A 56 7.16 13.83 1.79
N TRP A 57 5.90 13.78 1.34
CA TRP A 57 4.80 13.24 2.15
C TRP A 57 4.92 11.73 2.39
N LYS A 58 5.18 10.93 1.33
CA LYS A 58 5.30 9.46 1.37
C LYS A 58 6.13 8.95 2.56
N PRO A 59 7.40 9.39 2.76
CA PRO A 59 8.22 8.89 3.87
C PRO A 59 7.87 9.50 5.24
N ARG A 60 7.06 10.57 5.29
CA ARG A 60 6.80 11.33 6.53
C ARG A 60 5.39 11.16 7.10
N HIS A 61 4.45 10.57 6.35
CA HIS A 61 3.06 10.43 6.80
C HIS A 61 2.93 9.81 8.22
N MET A 62 3.80 8.85 8.55
CA MET A 62 3.80 8.22 9.89
C MET A 62 4.20 9.21 10.99
N GLN A 63 5.09 10.17 10.71
CA GLN A 63 5.42 11.24 11.65
C GLN A 63 4.18 12.08 11.97
N SER A 64 3.38 12.43 10.97
CA SER A 64 2.15 13.19 11.19
C SER A 64 1.11 12.40 12.00
N ILE A 65 1.05 11.07 11.85
CA ILE A 65 0.22 10.22 12.72
C ILE A 65 0.77 10.20 14.16
N LEU A 66 2.08 10.03 14.34
CA LEU A 66 2.72 10.03 15.67
C LEU A 66 2.57 11.38 16.40
N GLN A 67 2.58 12.47 15.65
CA GLN A 67 2.38 13.82 16.16
C GLN A 67 0.91 14.19 16.36
N LYS A 68 -0.02 13.27 16.05
CA LYS A 68 -1.47 13.47 16.11
C LYS A 68 -1.98 14.61 15.23
N GLU A 69 -1.26 14.92 14.14
CA GLU A 69 -1.72 15.84 13.10
C GLU A 69 -2.82 15.20 12.26
N PHE A 70 -2.73 13.88 12.07
CA PHE A 70 -3.76 13.05 11.45
C PHE A 70 -3.93 11.74 12.21
N THR A 71 -5.07 11.11 12.01
CA THR A 71 -5.42 9.78 12.47
C THR A 71 -5.45 8.80 11.29
N GLU A 72 -5.25 7.51 11.57
CA GLU A 72 -5.41 6.46 10.56
C GLU A 72 -6.79 6.51 9.88
N ARG A 73 -7.83 6.85 10.65
CA ARG A 73 -9.20 6.99 10.16
C ARG A 73 -9.32 8.09 9.10
N GLU A 74 -8.69 9.23 9.30
CA GLU A 74 -8.73 10.35 8.34
C GLU A 74 -8.09 9.94 7.01
N CYS A 75 -6.98 9.19 7.05
CA CYS A 75 -6.39 8.62 5.84
C CYS A 75 -7.36 7.68 5.13
N MET A 76 -8.02 6.78 5.87
CA MET A 76 -8.93 5.77 5.32
C MET A 76 -10.25 6.33 4.76
N SER A 77 -10.57 7.60 5.02
CA SER A 77 -11.73 8.27 4.39
C SER A 77 -11.60 8.31 2.86
N CYS A 78 -10.37 8.50 2.38
CA CYS A 78 -10.03 8.59 0.96
C CYS A 78 -9.27 7.36 0.45
N HIS A 79 -8.52 6.68 1.33
CA HIS A 79 -7.62 5.59 0.97
C HIS A 79 -8.17 4.21 1.34
N LYS A 80 -8.13 3.26 0.40
CA LYS A 80 -8.46 1.85 0.67
C LYS A 80 -7.19 1.13 1.10
N VAL A 81 -7.21 0.56 2.31
CA VAL A 81 -6.02 -0.02 2.94
C VAL A 81 -5.35 -1.08 2.05
N GLU A 82 -6.14 -1.95 1.43
CA GLU A 82 -5.71 -3.05 0.57
C GLU A 82 -5.07 -2.62 -0.74
N SER A 83 -5.40 -1.44 -1.28
CA SER A 83 -4.89 -0.97 -2.57
C SER A 83 -3.95 0.23 -2.44
N SER A 84 -3.73 0.73 -1.22
CA SER A 84 -2.83 1.86 -0.97
C SER A 84 -1.82 1.59 0.14
N CYS A 85 -2.24 1.55 1.40
CA CYS A 85 -1.32 1.51 2.54
C CYS A 85 -0.53 0.20 2.55
N ASN A 86 -1.24 -0.91 2.37
CA ASN A 86 -0.64 -2.24 2.47
C ASN A 86 0.32 -2.55 1.32
N ASN A 87 0.12 -1.97 0.14
CA ASN A 87 1.05 -2.11 -0.97
C ASN A 87 2.45 -1.56 -0.64
N CYS A 88 2.51 -0.39 0.00
CA CYS A 88 3.77 0.16 0.49
C CYS A 88 4.29 -0.58 1.72
N HIS A 89 3.41 -0.92 2.68
CA HIS A 89 3.82 -1.57 3.92
C HIS A 89 4.40 -2.97 3.67
N GLU A 90 3.83 -3.71 2.72
CA GLU A 90 4.35 -4.97 2.23
C GLU A 90 5.71 -4.79 1.55
N TYR A 91 5.83 -3.81 0.65
CA TYR A 91 7.09 -3.52 -0.04
C TYR A 91 8.24 -3.20 0.93
N VAL A 92 8.00 -2.39 1.97
CA VAL A 92 9.05 -1.99 2.93
C VAL A 92 9.18 -2.94 4.12
N GLY A 93 8.32 -3.96 4.23
CA GLY A 93 8.38 -4.97 5.29
C GLY A 93 7.99 -4.46 6.69
N VAL A 94 7.00 -3.56 6.77
CA VAL A 94 6.46 -3.05 8.04
C VAL A 94 5.05 -3.62 8.31
N PRO A 95 4.53 -3.57 9.55
CA PRO A 95 3.22 -4.13 9.86
C PRO A 95 2.11 -3.58 8.97
N LEU A 96 1.26 -4.49 8.46
CA LEU A 96 0.10 -4.11 7.65
C LEU A 96 -0.92 -3.33 8.47
N VAL A 97 -1.55 -2.37 7.81
CA VAL A 97 -2.61 -1.55 8.40
C VAL A 97 -3.90 -2.35 8.38
N LYS A 98 -4.68 -2.27 9.47
CA LYS A 98 -6.03 -2.86 9.53
C LYS A 98 -7.02 -1.86 8.97
N SER A 99 -7.99 -2.34 8.18
CA SER A 99 -9.07 -1.46 7.73
C SER A 99 -9.91 -0.98 8.91
N TYR A 100 -10.18 0.31 8.92
CA TYR A 100 -11.19 0.90 9.77
C TYR A 100 -12.48 1.02 8.96
N SER A 101 -13.51 0.28 9.35
CA SER A 101 -14.88 0.51 8.89
C SER A 101 -15.63 1.23 10.00
N PRO A 102 -16.06 2.50 9.82
CA PRO A 102 -16.98 3.11 10.77
C PRO A 102 -18.23 2.23 10.89
N LYS A 103 -18.74 2.02 12.11
CA LYS A 103 -20.06 1.40 12.28
C LYS A 103 -21.08 2.26 11.52
N GLY A 104 -21.64 1.71 10.43
CA GLY A 104 -22.64 2.37 9.60
C GLY A 104 -22.20 2.71 8.17
N PHE A 105 -20.93 2.50 7.80
CA PHE A 105 -20.47 2.76 6.43
C PHE A 105 -20.74 1.55 5.52
N MET A 106 -21.73 1.65 4.62
CA MET A 106 -22.07 0.58 3.67
C MET A 106 -21.14 0.62 2.44
N PRO A 107 -20.67 -0.53 1.93
CA PRO A 107 -19.92 -0.58 0.68
C PRO A 107 -20.79 -0.06 -0.48
N GLY A 108 -20.37 1.03 -1.13
CA GLY A 108 -21.07 1.63 -2.28
C GLY A 108 -21.65 3.02 -2.04
N GLU A 109 -21.54 3.56 -0.82
CA GLU A 109 -22.00 4.91 -0.52
C GLU A 109 -21.01 5.99 -1.01
N ASP A 110 -21.56 7.04 -1.59
CA ASP A 110 -20.83 8.17 -2.17
C ASP A 110 -20.05 8.95 -1.09
N ARG A 111 -18.73 8.75 -1.09
CA ARG A 111 -17.80 9.34 -0.13
C ARG A 111 -17.72 10.87 -0.21
N THR A 112 -18.17 11.46 -1.31
CA THR A 112 -18.10 12.93 -1.50
C THR A 112 -19.10 13.71 -0.63
N LYS A 113 -20.12 13.03 -0.07
CA LYS A 113 -21.18 13.67 0.71
C LYS A 113 -20.86 13.85 2.20
N HIS A 114 -19.83 13.18 2.71
CA HIS A 114 -19.52 13.16 4.14
C HIS A 114 -18.35 14.09 4.53
N ALA A 115 -17.76 14.80 3.55
CA ALA A 115 -16.58 15.64 3.77
C ALA A 115 -16.84 16.95 4.56
N VAL A 116 -18.04 17.19 5.12
CA VAL A 116 -18.42 18.54 5.60
C VAL A 116 -18.93 18.63 7.04
N ASN A 117 -19.27 17.57 7.79
CA ASN A 117 -19.96 17.83 9.08
C ASN A 117 -19.68 16.94 10.30
N ASP A 118 -18.69 16.07 10.27
CA ASP A 118 -18.33 15.34 11.49
C ASP A 118 -17.27 16.12 12.28
N THR A 119 -17.71 17.14 13.00
CA THR A 119 -16.97 17.63 14.17
C THR A 119 -16.86 16.49 15.18
N ILE A 120 -15.73 15.79 15.15
CA ILE A 120 -15.36 14.79 16.15
C ILE A 120 -15.05 15.53 17.46
N PRO A 121 -15.66 15.17 18.60
CA PRO A 121 -15.30 15.75 19.89
C PRO A 121 -13.84 15.40 20.19
N LYS A 122 -13.04 16.42 20.49
CA LYS A 122 -11.70 16.24 21.05
C LYS A 122 -11.88 15.81 22.51
N GLU A 123 -11.51 14.57 22.81
CA GLU A 123 -11.23 14.12 24.19
C GLU A 123 -9.79 14.48 24.56
#